data_AF-A0A0B1RWE9-F1
#
_entry.id   AF-A0A0B1RWE9-F1
#
_cell.length_a   1.000
_cell.length_b   1.000
_cell.length_c   1.000
_cell.angle_alpha   90.00
_cell.angle_beta   90.00
_cell.angle_gamma   90.00
#
_symmetry.space_group_name_H-M   'P 1'
#
loop_
_entity.id
_entity.type
_entity.pdbx_description
1 polymer ?
#
loop_
_entity_poly.entity_id
_entity_poly.type
_entity_poly.pdbx_seq_one_letter_code
_entity_poly.pdbx_strand_id
1 'polypeptide(L)'
;MSRCATFQSTLLWRKSKTMEMIEKGEHLLPMKNSKTDQDGTGIHIGMPVYETKNLEYVQGISIGMPGQEFLVWINLQHYDLIVPSTNCTTIDCGRMKKFDPYGSDFFKASTNYSEVYLSNFEAVGYYGTDFVTFNHSASLSVNNMRFLLAHHLESTAAVKSGFDGVLGLQPSLLHNSFIDSLIENGYLDKPFLTIWLSSRNVPPEVPAGTITYGAIDEAHCSTETILYTQTHIAYLIEVGAKHRYF
;
A
#
# COMPACT_ATOMS: atom_id res chain seq x y z
N MET A 1 1.15 -30.69 7.66
CA MET A 1 1.92 -29.72 8.46
C MET A 1 2.06 -28.47 7.62
N SER A 2 1.21 -27.46 7.86
CA SER A 2 1.34 -26.16 7.17
C SER A 2 2.55 -25.46 7.75
N ARG A 3 3.47 -24.99 6.89
CA ARG A 3 4.63 -24.21 7.34
C ARG A 3 4.13 -22.83 7.78
N CYS A 4 4.49 -22.42 9.00
CA CYS A 4 4.32 -21.04 9.48
C CYS A 4 4.96 -20.07 8.48
N ALA A 5 4.26 -19.02 8.10
CA ALA A 5 4.78 -17.97 7.26
C ALA A 5 4.60 -16.61 7.97
N THR A 6 5.67 -16.19 8.64
CA THR A 6 5.89 -14.79 8.97
C THR A 6 6.77 -14.21 7.88
N PHE A 7 6.39 -13.06 7.33
CA PHE A 7 7.13 -12.41 6.26
C PHE A 7 7.41 -10.95 6.59
N GLN A 8 8.58 -10.47 6.14
CA GLN A 8 8.98 -9.07 6.29
C GLN A 8 9.25 -8.45 4.93
N SER A 9 8.68 -7.27 4.68
CA SER A 9 9.02 -6.44 3.54
C SER A 9 9.80 -5.20 3.92
N THR A 10 10.81 -4.86 3.13
CA THR A 10 11.62 -3.67 3.34
C THR A 10 10.93 -2.46 2.73
N LEU A 11 10.80 -1.40 3.52
CA LEU A 11 10.40 -0.09 3.06
C LEU A 11 11.63 0.71 2.66
N LEU A 12 11.53 1.31 1.48
CA LEU A 12 12.50 2.27 0.98
C LEU A 12 12.04 3.67 1.39
N TRP A 13 12.94 4.49 1.93
CA TRP A 13 12.64 5.91 2.13
C TRP A 13 13.04 6.72 0.92
N ARG A 14 12.33 7.82 0.70
CA ARG A 14 12.69 8.84 -0.27
C ARG A 14 12.51 10.23 0.32
N LYS A 15 13.32 11.17 -0.15
CA LYS A 15 13.08 12.59 0.09
C LYS A 15 11.76 12.96 -0.59
N SER A 16 10.86 13.61 0.13
CA SER A 16 9.66 14.17 -0.50
C SER A 16 10.03 15.35 -1.39
N LYS A 17 9.14 15.67 -2.33
CA LYS A 17 9.23 16.90 -3.11
C LYS A 17 9.21 18.16 -2.25
N THR A 18 8.49 18.16 -1.14
CA THR A 18 8.48 19.27 -0.19
C THR A 18 9.89 19.54 0.34
N MET A 19 10.64 18.49 0.69
CA MET A 19 12.04 18.64 1.09
C MET A 19 12.91 19.13 -0.05
N GLU A 20 12.74 18.59 -1.26
CA GLU A 20 13.50 19.05 -2.42
C GLU A 20 13.24 20.52 -2.77
N MET A 21 11.99 20.98 -2.71
CA MET A 21 11.62 22.37 -2.98
C MET A 21 12.22 23.30 -1.91
N ILE A 22 12.17 22.91 -0.64
CA ILE A 22 12.81 23.64 0.47
C ILE A 22 14.33 23.72 0.26
N GLU A 23 14.98 22.61 -0.08
CA GLU A 23 16.43 22.56 -0.35
C GLU A 23 16.84 23.44 -1.55
N LYS A 24 15.97 23.55 -2.57
CA LYS A 24 16.20 24.39 -3.75
C LYS A 24 15.87 25.87 -3.55
N GLY A 25 15.39 26.27 -2.37
CA GLY A 25 14.95 27.64 -2.12
C GLY A 25 13.70 28.03 -2.92
N GLU A 26 12.98 27.04 -3.48
CA GLU A 26 11.68 27.24 -4.11
C GLU A 26 10.66 27.42 -2.98
N HIS A 27 10.42 28.68 -2.60
CA HIS A 27 9.44 29.02 -1.58
C HIS A 27 8.11 28.33 -1.88
N LEU A 28 7.61 27.54 -0.92
CA LEU A 28 6.24 27.05 -0.93
C LEU A 28 5.35 28.28 -1.12
N LEU A 29 4.75 28.44 -2.31
CA LEU A 29 3.55 29.26 -2.42
C LEU A 29 2.64 28.78 -1.28
N PRO A 30 2.12 29.68 -0.42
CA PRO A 30 1.27 29.27 0.67
C PRO A 30 0.23 28.33 0.07
N MET A 31 0.17 27.08 0.55
CA MET A 31 -0.92 26.17 0.24
C MET A 31 -2.16 27.02 0.40
N LYS A 32 -2.85 27.29 -0.72
CA LYS A 32 -4.03 28.14 -0.72
C LYS A 32 -4.92 27.50 0.33
N ASN A 33 -5.10 28.17 1.47
CA ASN A 33 -6.07 27.75 2.47
C ASN A 33 -7.36 27.57 1.69
N SER A 34 -7.76 26.31 1.48
CA SER A 34 -9.14 26.01 1.14
C SER A 34 -9.91 26.44 2.36
N LYS A 35 -10.37 27.69 2.35
CA LYS A 35 -11.32 28.19 3.31
C LYS A 35 -12.60 27.40 3.15
N THR A 36 -12.72 26.33 3.91
CA THR A 36 -13.98 25.79 4.43
C THR A 36 -13.70 25.14 5.80
N ASP A 37 -13.04 25.88 6.70
CA ASP A 37 -13.22 25.70 8.13
C ASP A 37 -14.33 26.66 8.57
N GLN A 38 -15.58 26.23 8.35
CA GLN A 38 -16.75 26.62 9.11
C GLN A 38 -17.80 25.51 8.95
N ASP A 39 -17.67 24.45 9.74
CA ASP A 39 -18.68 24.06 10.74
C ASP A 39 -18.20 22.82 11.52
N GLY A 40 -18.32 22.88 12.85
CA GLY A 40 -17.64 21.99 13.80
C GLY A 40 -18.30 20.62 14.00
N THR A 41 -18.37 19.77 12.97
CA THR A 41 -18.81 18.36 13.13
C THR A 41 -18.12 17.32 12.22
N GLY A 42 -17.11 17.67 11.43
CA GLY A 42 -16.40 16.71 10.57
C GLY A 42 -15.23 16.03 11.29
N ILE A 43 -15.30 14.71 11.47
CA ILE A 43 -14.11 13.93 11.89
C ILE A 43 -13.08 14.02 10.77
N HIS A 44 -11.95 14.69 11.01
CA HIS A 44 -10.78 14.63 10.12
C HIS A 44 -10.14 13.24 10.23
N ILE A 45 -10.72 12.25 9.54
CA ILE A 45 -10.19 10.88 9.46
C ILE A 45 -9.21 10.84 8.29
N GLY A 46 -7.95 11.08 8.62
CA GLY A 46 -6.85 11.10 7.69
C GLY A 46 -5.58 11.25 8.48
N MET A 47 -5.04 10.15 9.01
CA MET A 47 -3.64 10.11 9.39
C MET A 47 -2.96 9.32 8.29
N PRO A 48 -2.36 10.01 7.30
CA PRO A 48 -1.43 9.34 6.42
C PRO A 48 -0.31 8.70 7.26
N VAL A 49 0.53 7.83 6.69
CA VAL A 49 1.89 7.58 7.24
C VAL A 49 2.76 8.84 6.99
N TYR A 50 2.22 9.99 7.33
CA TYR A 50 2.86 11.28 7.38
C TYR A 50 2.56 11.80 8.78
N GLU A 51 3.48 11.52 9.69
CA GLU A 51 3.67 12.43 10.80
C GLU A 51 5.17 12.53 11.07
N THR A 52 5.64 13.77 11.07
CA THR A 52 7.01 14.23 11.28
C THR A 52 7.96 14.24 10.06
N LYS A 53 7.81 15.32 9.26
CA LYS A 53 8.88 15.98 8.47
C LYS A 53 9.11 15.52 7.01
N ASN A 54 8.05 15.16 6.29
CA ASN A 54 8.05 15.05 4.83
C ASN A 54 8.99 13.94 4.26
N LEU A 55 9.03 12.76 4.87
CA LEU A 55 9.64 11.55 4.30
C LEU A 55 8.55 10.65 3.73
N GLU A 56 8.84 9.98 2.62
CA GLU A 56 7.90 9.08 1.96
C GLU A 56 8.47 7.66 1.94
N TYR A 57 7.72 6.71 2.51
CA TYR A 57 8.06 5.30 2.49
C TYR A 57 7.30 4.60 1.37
N VAL A 58 8.03 3.89 0.53
CA VAL A 58 7.48 3.13 -0.60
C VAL A 58 7.93 1.67 -0.52
N GLN A 59 7.12 0.81 -1.10
CA GLN A 59 7.38 -0.62 -1.17
C GLN A 59 7.66 -1.03 -2.61
N GLY A 60 8.74 -1.78 -2.82
CA GLY A 60 9.00 -2.44 -4.11
C GLY A 60 8.18 -3.72 -4.23
N ILE A 61 7.43 -3.85 -5.33
CA ILE A 61 6.67 -5.05 -5.68
C ILE A 61 6.87 -5.43 -7.15
N SER A 62 6.64 -6.69 -7.47
CA SER A 62 6.59 -7.22 -8.83
C SER A 62 5.22 -7.85 -9.07
N ILE A 63 4.55 -7.53 -10.18
CA ILE A 63 3.24 -8.08 -10.54
C ILE A 63 3.35 -8.88 -11.83
N GLY A 64 2.78 -10.08 -11.83
CA GLY A 64 2.74 -10.96 -12.99
C GLY A 64 3.88 -11.97 -13.10
N MET A 65 3.83 -12.79 -14.13
CA MET A 65 4.89 -13.72 -14.51
C MET A 65 4.98 -13.80 -16.04
N PRO A 66 6.06 -13.32 -16.67
CA PRO A 66 7.21 -12.62 -16.07
C PRO A 66 6.84 -11.37 -15.26
N GLY A 67 7.60 -11.11 -14.18
CA GLY A 67 7.29 -10.04 -13.22
C GLY A 67 7.54 -8.63 -13.77
N GLN A 68 6.59 -7.73 -13.53
CA GLN A 68 6.65 -6.30 -13.86
C GLN A 68 6.81 -5.48 -12.57
N GLU A 69 7.87 -4.68 -12.49
CA GLU A 69 8.30 -4.05 -11.23
C GLU A 69 7.65 -2.69 -10.99
N PHE A 70 7.13 -2.45 -9.78
CA PHE A 70 6.50 -1.19 -9.35
C PHE A 70 7.03 -0.72 -8.00
N LEU A 71 7.03 0.60 -7.80
CA LEU A 71 7.12 1.22 -6.49
C LEU A 71 5.74 1.68 -6.06
N VAL A 72 5.23 1.20 -4.92
CA VAL A 72 3.89 1.56 -4.43
C VAL A 72 3.97 2.36 -3.14
N TRP A 73 3.11 3.39 -3.06
CA TRP A 73 2.89 4.16 -1.84
C TRP A 73 2.00 3.39 -0.87
N ILE A 74 2.39 3.35 0.40
CA ILE A 74 1.63 2.65 1.44
C ILE A 74 0.50 3.55 1.97
N ASN A 75 -0.73 3.04 1.91
CA ASN A 75 -1.91 3.72 2.46
C ASN A 75 -2.61 2.83 3.50
N LEU A 76 -2.63 3.28 4.76
CA LEU A 76 -3.24 2.53 5.88
C LEU A 76 -4.76 2.64 5.95
N GLN A 77 -5.36 3.53 5.17
CA GLN A 77 -6.81 3.83 5.19
C GLN A 77 -7.47 3.49 3.86
N HIS A 78 -6.82 2.65 3.06
CA HIS A 78 -7.37 2.10 1.83
C HIS A 78 -7.05 0.61 1.76
N TYR A 79 -7.83 -0.13 0.98
CA TYR A 79 -7.80 -1.59 0.98
C TYR A 79 -7.34 -2.20 -0.35
N ASP A 80 -7.37 -1.46 -1.46
CA ASP A 80 -6.92 -1.96 -2.76
C ASP A 80 -5.42 -1.74 -2.98
N LEU A 81 -4.80 -2.71 -3.65
CA LEU A 81 -3.58 -2.48 -4.45
C LEU A 81 -4.02 -1.87 -5.79
N ILE A 82 -3.41 -0.76 -6.20
CA ILE A 82 -3.75 0.00 -7.41
C ILE A 82 -2.49 0.25 -8.22
N VAL A 83 -2.51 -0.12 -9.51
CA VAL A 83 -1.45 0.21 -10.47
C VAL A 83 -2.05 0.70 -11.79
N PRO A 84 -1.38 1.60 -12.52
CA PRO A 84 -1.85 2.06 -13.82
C PRO A 84 -1.66 0.97 -14.88
N SER A 85 -2.62 0.88 -15.79
CA SER A 85 -2.58 0.03 -16.97
C SER A 85 -1.78 0.67 -18.10
N THR A 86 -1.25 -0.14 -19.01
CA THR A 86 -0.76 0.34 -20.32
C THR A 86 -1.80 1.16 -21.07
N ASN A 87 -3.09 0.92 -20.85
CA ASN A 87 -4.22 1.70 -21.39
C ASN A 87 -4.43 3.06 -20.72
N CYS A 88 -3.71 3.38 -19.65
CA CYS A 88 -3.82 4.69 -19.00
C CYS A 88 -3.10 5.78 -19.79
N THR A 89 -3.85 6.81 -20.18
CA THR A 89 -3.39 7.89 -21.06
C THR A 89 -3.35 9.27 -20.40
N THR A 90 -3.58 9.35 -19.09
CA THR A 90 -3.42 10.61 -18.34
C THR A 90 -1.95 11.04 -18.36
N ILE A 91 -1.70 12.34 -18.16
CA ILE A 91 -0.34 12.90 -18.10
C ILE A 91 0.49 12.21 -17.01
N ASP A 92 -0.15 11.87 -15.90
CA ASP A 92 0.50 11.29 -14.73
C ASP A 92 0.90 9.84 -14.99
N CYS A 93 0.05 9.05 -15.64
CA CYS A 93 0.41 7.72 -16.13
C CYS A 93 1.59 7.72 -17.09
N GLY A 94 1.83 8.81 -17.83
CA GLY A 94 3.02 8.97 -18.68
C GLY A 94 4.34 9.00 -17.92
N ARG A 95 4.32 9.25 -16.61
CA ARG A 95 5.51 9.30 -15.73
C ARG A 95 5.66 8.07 -14.84
N MET A 96 4.68 7.18 -14.85
CA MET A 96 4.64 5.97 -14.02
C MET A 96 4.96 4.74 -14.86
N LYS A 97 5.48 3.71 -14.20
CA LYS A 97 5.45 2.37 -14.78
C LYS A 97 4.01 1.88 -14.86
N LYS A 98 3.70 1.16 -15.93
CA LYS A 98 2.36 0.69 -16.25
C LYS A 98 2.36 -0.83 -16.34
N PHE A 99 1.35 -1.45 -15.76
CA PHE A 99 1.12 -2.88 -15.88
C PHE A 99 0.56 -3.19 -17.26
N ASP A 100 1.23 -4.10 -17.96
CA ASP A 100 0.79 -4.69 -19.22
C ASP A 100 0.10 -6.04 -18.95
N PRO A 101 -1.24 -6.12 -19.06
CA PRO A 101 -1.98 -7.38 -18.95
C PRO A 101 -1.50 -8.48 -19.88
N TYR A 102 -1.01 -8.13 -21.07
CA TYR A 102 -0.53 -9.09 -22.05
C TYR A 102 0.92 -9.51 -21.80
N GLY A 103 1.62 -8.82 -20.90
CA GLY A 103 2.98 -9.13 -20.47
C GLY A 103 3.08 -10.18 -19.36
N SER A 104 1.94 -10.72 -18.89
CA SER A 104 1.89 -11.76 -17.85
C SER A 104 1.05 -12.94 -18.31
N ASP A 105 1.60 -14.15 -18.17
CA ASP A 105 0.94 -15.40 -18.56
C ASP A 105 -0.21 -15.80 -17.62
N PHE A 106 -0.29 -15.18 -16.45
CA PHE A 106 -1.22 -15.55 -15.37
C PHE A 106 -2.25 -14.48 -15.04
N PHE A 107 -2.20 -13.33 -15.72
CA PHE A 107 -3.16 -12.27 -15.52
C PHE A 107 -4.58 -12.73 -15.86
N LYS A 108 -5.51 -12.48 -14.94
CA LYS A 108 -6.94 -12.71 -15.15
C LYS A 108 -7.71 -11.42 -14.91
N ALA A 109 -8.31 -10.88 -15.97
CA ALA A 109 -9.18 -9.72 -15.87
C ALA A 109 -10.50 -10.06 -15.17
N SER A 110 -11.01 -9.12 -14.38
CA SER A 110 -12.39 -9.13 -13.87
C SER A 110 -13.24 -8.12 -14.64
N THR A 111 -14.55 -8.33 -14.66
CA THR A 111 -15.53 -7.34 -15.13
C THR A 111 -15.88 -6.30 -14.07
N ASN A 112 -15.40 -6.48 -12.83
CA ASN A 112 -15.70 -5.58 -11.73
C ASN A 112 -14.91 -4.28 -11.88
N TYR A 113 -15.62 -3.17 -11.70
CA TYR A 113 -15.09 -1.82 -11.87
C TYR A 113 -15.08 -1.07 -10.54
N SER A 114 -14.19 -0.09 -10.42
CA SER A 114 -14.16 0.81 -9.27
C SER A 114 -13.59 2.17 -9.63
N GLU A 115 -14.06 3.16 -8.87
CA GLU A 115 -13.57 4.53 -8.87
C GLU A 115 -13.09 4.83 -7.45
N VAL A 116 -11.82 5.17 -7.32
CA VAL A 116 -11.15 5.42 -6.05
C VAL A 116 -10.76 6.88 -5.99
N TYR A 117 -11.29 7.58 -4.98
CA TYR A 117 -10.98 8.96 -4.69
C TYR A 117 -10.30 9.07 -3.33
N LEU A 118 -9.00 9.39 -3.34
CA LEU A 118 -8.21 9.78 -2.18
C LEU A 118 -7.87 11.27 -2.33
N SER A 119 -7.56 11.97 -1.23
CA SER A 119 -7.41 13.43 -1.21
C SER A 119 -6.49 14.04 -2.29
N ASN A 120 -5.52 13.27 -2.79
CA ASN A 120 -4.52 13.66 -3.77
C ASN A 120 -4.27 12.59 -4.85
N PHE A 121 -5.17 11.62 -4.97
CA PHE A 121 -5.05 10.49 -5.88
C PHE A 121 -6.43 10.01 -6.33
N GLU A 122 -6.64 9.97 -7.63
CA GLU A 122 -7.83 9.42 -8.27
C GLU A 122 -7.40 8.26 -9.16
N ALA A 123 -8.13 7.15 -9.09
CA ALA A 123 -7.92 6.02 -9.98
C ALA A 123 -9.26 5.39 -10.37
N VAL A 124 -9.38 5.10 -11.66
CA VAL A 124 -10.60 4.61 -12.27
C VAL A 124 -10.23 3.46 -13.20
N GLY A 125 -10.82 2.29 -12.97
CA GLY A 125 -10.35 1.06 -13.59
C GLY A 125 -11.13 -0.19 -13.23
N TYR A 126 -10.66 -1.32 -13.75
CA TYR A 126 -11.24 -2.64 -13.50
C TYR A 126 -10.28 -3.48 -12.66
N TYR A 127 -10.81 -4.44 -11.92
CA TYR A 127 -9.96 -5.35 -11.13
C TYR A 127 -9.37 -6.45 -12.00
N GLY A 128 -8.19 -6.93 -11.59
CA GLY A 128 -7.60 -8.16 -12.10
C GLY A 128 -6.99 -8.96 -10.96
N THR A 129 -6.57 -10.18 -11.27
CA THR A 129 -5.77 -11.01 -10.36
C THR A 129 -4.52 -11.50 -11.05
N ASP A 130 -3.41 -11.54 -10.33
CA ASP A 130 -2.14 -12.10 -10.80
C ASP A 130 -1.23 -12.48 -9.62
N PHE A 131 0.01 -12.89 -9.90
CA PHE A 131 1.07 -13.00 -8.92
C PHE A 131 1.54 -11.62 -8.46
N VAL A 132 1.79 -11.46 -7.16
CA VAL A 132 2.45 -10.29 -6.59
C VAL A 132 3.59 -10.73 -5.68
N THR A 133 4.80 -10.23 -5.94
CA THR A 133 6.01 -10.53 -5.18
C THR A 133 6.55 -9.29 -4.50
N PHE A 134 6.98 -9.40 -3.24
CA PHE A 134 7.53 -8.27 -2.47
C PHE A 134 9.06 -8.32 -2.35
N ASN A 135 9.74 -7.17 -2.49
CA ASN A 135 11.20 -6.98 -2.37
C ASN A 135 12.07 -7.83 -3.32
N HIS A 136 11.57 -8.15 -4.52
CA HIS A 136 12.30 -8.91 -5.55
C HIS A 136 12.82 -10.31 -5.11
N SER A 137 12.49 -10.76 -3.90
CA SER A 137 12.83 -12.08 -3.37
C SER A 137 11.56 -12.90 -3.29
N ALA A 138 11.62 -14.17 -3.66
CA ALA A 138 10.47 -15.09 -3.62
C ALA A 138 9.93 -15.37 -2.20
N SER A 139 10.44 -14.66 -1.18
CA SER A 139 10.09 -14.79 0.24
C SER A 139 8.61 -14.54 0.50
N LEU A 140 7.97 -13.64 -0.25
CA LEU A 140 6.52 -13.52 -0.33
C LEU A 140 6.11 -13.30 -1.79
N SER A 141 5.65 -14.38 -2.41
CA SER A 141 4.95 -14.39 -3.69
C SER A 141 3.53 -14.87 -3.45
N VAL A 142 2.56 -13.99 -3.68
CA VAL A 142 1.14 -14.26 -3.49
C VAL A 142 0.47 -14.47 -4.83
N ASN A 143 -0.21 -15.58 -5.00
CA ASN A 143 -0.96 -15.92 -6.19
C ASN A 143 -2.40 -15.39 -6.14
N ASN A 144 -3.00 -15.18 -7.32
CA ASN A 144 -4.38 -14.68 -7.47
C ASN A 144 -4.65 -13.41 -6.64
N MET A 145 -3.65 -12.57 -6.45
CA MET A 145 -3.79 -11.34 -5.69
C MET A 145 -4.60 -10.35 -6.50
N ARG A 146 -5.66 -9.83 -5.90
CA ARG A 146 -6.54 -8.83 -6.52
C ARG A 146 -5.91 -7.44 -6.48
N PHE A 147 -5.97 -6.73 -7.60
CA PHE A 147 -5.57 -5.33 -7.69
C PHE A 147 -6.44 -4.56 -8.70
N LEU A 148 -6.58 -3.26 -8.49
CA LEU A 148 -7.23 -2.35 -9.42
C LEU A 148 -6.24 -1.96 -10.52
N LEU A 149 -6.62 -2.23 -11.75
CA LEU A 149 -5.88 -1.87 -12.95
C LEU A 149 -6.48 -0.59 -13.54
N ALA A 150 -5.85 0.55 -13.22
CA ALA A 150 -6.39 1.86 -13.54
C ALA A 150 -6.13 2.25 -15.01
N HIS A 151 -7.17 2.55 -15.77
CA HIS A 151 -7.04 3.14 -17.11
C HIS A 151 -7.15 4.68 -17.10
N HIS A 152 -7.54 5.23 -15.96
CA HIS A 152 -7.44 6.66 -15.68
C HIS A 152 -6.88 6.80 -14.28
N LEU A 153 -5.81 7.60 -14.14
CA LEU A 153 -5.17 7.86 -12.87
C LEU A 153 -4.63 9.28 -12.87
N GLU A 154 -5.03 10.07 -11.89
CA GLU A 154 -4.48 11.39 -11.65
C GLU A 154 -3.95 11.46 -10.22
N SER A 155 -2.74 11.97 -10.04
CA SER A 155 -2.19 12.12 -8.71
C SER A 155 -1.25 13.31 -8.64
N THR A 156 -1.73 14.35 -7.97
CA THR A 156 -0.92 15.50 -7.59
C THR A 156 0.23 15.12 -6.64
N ALA A 157 0.17 13.94 -6.01
CA ALA A 157 1.22 13.34 -5.19
C ALA A 157 2.21 12.50 -6.02
N ALA A 158 1.72 11.59 -6.87
CA ALA A 158 2.60 10.65 -7.56
C ALA A 158 3.55 11.32 -8.57
N VAL A 159 3.09 12.39 -9.23
CA VAL A 159 3.91 13.25 -10.08
C VAL A 159 5.10 13.86 -9.34
N LYS A 160 4.95 14.08 -8.03
CA LYS A 160 5.95 14.73 -7.18
C LYS A 160 6.87 13.72 -6.49
N SER A 161 6.38 12.51 -6.27
CA SER A 161 6.99 11.51 -5.37
C SER A 161 7.60 10.30 -6.10
N GLY A 162 7.25 10.08 -7.38
CA GLY A 162 7.87 9.05 -8.22
C GLY A 162 7.57 7.62 -7.80
N PHE A 163 6.39 7.38 -7.22
CA PHE A 163 5.81 6.04 -7.09
C PHE A 163 4.87 5.76 -8.28
N ASP A 164 4.65 4.49 -8.56
CA ASP A 164 3.87 4.00 -9.69
C ASP A 164 2.42 3.66 -9.30
N GLY A 165 2.16 3.34 -8.03
CA GLY A 165 0.84 2.92 -7.57
C GLY A 165 0.63 3.06 -6.06
N VAL A 166 -0.44 2.47 -5.55
CA VAL A 166 -0.83 2.52 -4.13
C VAL A 166 -1.03 1.10 -3.61
N LEU A 167 -0.55 0.82 -2.40
CA LEU A 167 -0.82 -0.41 -1.66
C LEU A 167 -1.63 -0.09 -0.41
N GLY A 168 -2.92 -0.42 -0.46
CA GLY A 168 -3.82 -0.37 0.68
C GLY A 168 -3.55 -1.47 1.69
N LEU A 169 -3.45 -1.11 2.98
CA LEU A 169 -3.24 -2.05 4.09
C LEU A 169 -4.43 -2.14 5.05
N GLN A 170 -5.55 -1.51 4.71
CA GLN A 170 -6.79 -1.66 5.46
C GLN A 170 -7.52 -2.95 5.06
N PRO A 171 -8.04 -3.73 6.02
CA PRO A 171 -9.01 -4.78 5.71
C PRO A 171 -10.28 -4.22 5.08
N SER A 172 -10.92 -4.98 4.20
CA SER A 172 -12.20 -4.59 3.60
C SER A 172 -13.37 -5.25 4.33
N LEU A 173 -14.50 -4.56 4.42
CA LEU A 173 -15.76 -5.16 4.91
C LEU A 173 -16.30 -6.24 3.97
N LEU A 174 -15.88 -6.24 2.70
CA LEU A 174 -16.31 -7.19 1.68
C LEU A 174 -15.33 -8.37 1.51
N HIS A 175 -14.34 -8.50 2.40
CA HIS A 175 -13.32 -9.54 2.36
C HIS A 175 -12.58 -9.66 1.02
N ASN A 176 -12.33 -8.52 0.37
CA ASN A 176 -11.72 -8.45 -0.96
C ASN A 176 -10.50 -7.51 -1.01
N SER A 177 -9.97 -7.13 0.15
CA SER A 177 -8.75 -6.32 0.24
C SER A 177 -7.49 -7.11 -0.08
N PHE A 178 -6.38 -6.38 -0.25
CA PHE A 178 -5.05 -6.97 -0.27
C PHE A 178 -4.78 -7.80 0.98
N ILE A 179 -5.12 -7.32 2.18
CA ILE A 179 -4.91 -8.03 3.44
C ILE A 179 -5.78 -9.28 3.52
N ASP A 180 -7.04 -9.20 3.10
CA ASP A 180 -7.94 -10.36 3.04
C ASP A 180 -7.36 -11.44 2.12
N SER A 181 -6.80 -11.05 0.97
CA SER A 181 -6.13 -11.98 0.06
C SER A 181 -4.94 -12.69 0.71
N LEU A 182 -4.17 -12.01 1.57
CA LEU A 182 -3.09 -12.64 2.33
C LEU A 182 -3.63 -13.66 3.34
N ILE A 183 -4.73 -13.32 4.02
CA ILE A 183 -5.37 -14.18 5.02
C ILE A 183 -5.95 -15.43 4.36
N GLU A 184 -6.73 -15.26 3.29
CA GLU A 184 -7.43 -16.34 2.58
C GLU A 184 -6.45 -17.38 2.00
N ASN A 185 -5.30 -16.91 1.50
CA ASN A 185 -4.28 -17.79 0.97
C ASN A 185 -3.33 -18.36 2.06
N GLY A 186 -3.59 -18.05 3.34
CA GLY A 186 -2.84 -18.60 4.47
C GLY A 186 -1.41 -18.05 4.61
N TYR A 187 -1.16 -16.83 4.12
CA TYR A 187 0.15 -16.18 4.23
C TYR A 187 0.39 -15.48 5.57
N LEU A 188 -0.64 -15.33 6.41
CA LEU A 188 -0.53 -14.68 7.72
C LEU A 188 -0.71 -15.69 8.85
N ASP A 189 0.32 -15.87 9.68
CA ASP A 189 0.23 -16.69 10.90
C ASP A 189 -0.74 -16.11 11.94
N LYS A 190 -0.79 -14.77 12.05
CA LYS A 190 -1.71 -14.01 12.91
C LYS A 190 -2.30 -12.83 12.13
N PRO A 191 -3.48 -12.30 12.51
CA PRO A 191 -4.09 -11.14 11.84
C PRO A 191 -3.40 -9.83 12.29
N PHE A 192 -2.07 -9.79 12.31
CA PHE A 192 -1.29 -8.62 12.68
C PHE A 192 -0.44 -8.14 11.51
N LEU A 193 -0.38 -6.82 11.41
CA LEU A 193 0.55 -6.10 10.58
C LEU A 193 1.38 -5.21 11.51
N THR A 194 2.69 -5.37 11.51
CA THR A 194 3.59 -4.49 12.27
C THR A 194 4.38 -3.65 11.29
N ILE A 195 4.36 -2.33 11.47
CA ILE A 195 5.15 -1.40 10.66
C ILE A 195 6.20 -0.77 11.56
N TRP A 196 7.45 -1.03 11.26
CA TRP A 196 8.59 -0.34 11.86
C TRP A 196 9.14 0.68 10.87
N LEU A 197 9.51 1.85 11.37
CA LEU A 197 10.17 2.90 10.60
C LEU A 197 11.47 3.27 11.32
N SER A 198 12.57 3.34 10.58
CA SER A 198 13.87 3.68 11.13
C SER A 198 13.95 5.16 11.54
N SER A 199 14.96 5.50 12.33
CA SER A 199 15.33 6.90 12.56
C SER A 199 15.76 7.58 11.26
N ARG A 200 15.69 8.92 11.24
CA ARG A 200 15.97 9.73 10.03
C ARG A 200 17.41 9.53 9.54
N ASN A 201 17.62 9.72 8.24
CA ASN A 201 18.92 9.75 7.57
C ASN A 201 19.69 8.41 7.60
N VAL A 202 18.98 7.29 7.51
CA VAL A 202 19.63 6.03 7.19
C VAL A 202 20.18 6.12 5.75
N PRO A 203 21.44 5.68 5.52
CA PRO A 203 21.98 5.58 4.17
C PRO A 203 21.03 4.79 3.26
N PRO A 204 21.01 5.04 1.93
CA PRO A 204 20.16 4.30 0.99
C PRO A 204 20.32 2.78 1.06
N GLU A 205 21.47 2.31 1.54
CA GLU A 205 21.82 0.89 1.70
C GLU A 205 21.19 0.24 2.94
N VAL A 206 20.57 1.02 3.83
CA VAL A 206 19.95 0.54 5.07
C VAL A 206 18.43 0.60 4.95
N PRO A 207 17.70 -0.47 5.32
CA PRO A 207 16.23 -0.46 5.38
C PRO A 207 15.70 0.74 6.15
N ALA A 208 14.80 1.49 5.52
CA ALA A 208 14.20 2.67 6.12
C ALA A 208 12.99 2.35 6.99
N GLY A 209 12.50 1.14 6.85
CA GLY A 209 11.40 0.59 7.60
C GLY A 209 11.17 -0.83 7.16
N THR A 210 10.28 -1.50 7.88
CA THR A 210 9.89 -2.88 7.62
C THR A 210 8.40 -3.02 7.87
N ILE A 211 7.70 -3.73 6.99
CA ILE A 211 6.37 -4.23 7.27
C ILE A 211 6.49 -5.73 7.56
N THR A 212 6.15 -6.14 8.78
CA THR A 212 6.01 -7.54 9.17
C THR A 212 4.56 -7.95 9.04
N TYR A 213 4.30 -8.94 8.20
CA TYR A 213 3.00 -9.54 7.94
C TYR A 213 2.88 -10.84 8.73
N GLY A 214 1.79 -10.99 9.49
CA GLY A 214 1.50 -12.23 10.20
C GLY A 214 2.08 -12.31 11.61
N ALA A 215 2.86 -11.32 12.05
CA ALA A 215 3.51 -11.35 13.36
C ALA A 215 3.76 -9.94 13.93
N ILE A 216 4.08 -9.93 15.23
CA ILE A 216 4.69 -8.78 15.90
C ILE A 216 6.17 -8.77 15.52
N ASP A 217 6.68 -7.61 15.13
CA ASP A 217 8.11 -7.44 14.87
C ASP A 217 8.91 -7.36 16.19
N GLU A 218 9.30 -8.51 16.72
CA GLU A 218 10.05 -8.60 17.98
C GLU A 218 11.46 -8.02 17.89
N ALA A 219 12.01 -7.84 16.67
CA ALA A 219 13.34 -7.26 16.48
C ALA A 219 13.33 -5.75 16.69
N HIS A 220 12.20 -5.09 16.39
CA HIS A 220 12.10 -3.63 16.42
C HIS A 220 11.10 -3.09 17.46
N CYS A 221 10.16 -3.90 17.95
CA CYS A 221 9.23 -3.52 19.01
C CYS A 221 9.73 -3.96 20.38
N SER A 222 9.73 -3.05 21.37
CA SER A 222 9.98 -3.46 22.76
C SER A 222 8.72 -4.09 23.36
N THR A 223 8.91 -5.07 24.23
CA THR A 223 7.82 -5.74 24.96
C THR A 223 7.25 -4.90 26.11
N GLU A 224 7.87 -3.75 26.42
CA GLU A 224 7.58 -2.99 27.63
C GLU A 224 6.44 -1.97 27.47
N THR A 225 6.04 -1.61 26.25
CA THR A 225 4.91 -0.69 26.04
C THR A 225 4.24 -0.95 24.69
N ILE A 226 3.24 -1.85 24.67
CA ILE A 226 2.28 -1.94 23.56
C ILE A 226 1.01 -1.20 24.00
N LEU A 227 0.74 -0.05 23.37
CA LEU A 227 -0.49 0.68 23.57
C LEU A 227 -1.53 0.16 22.58
N TYR A 228 -2.54 -0.55 23.09
CA TYR A 228 -3.71 -0.91 22.31
C TYR A 228 -4.74 0.22 22.38
N THR A 229 -5.12 0.76 21.24
CA THR A 229 -6.27 1.66 21.13
C THR A 229 -7.39 0.90 20.44
N GLN A 230 -8.58 0.92 21.01
CA GLN A 230 -9.74 0.33 20.35
C GLN A 230 -10.20 1.29 19.26
N THR A 231 -10.15 0.85 18.00
CA THR A 231 -10.75 1.59 16.88
C THR A 231 -12.27 1.42 16.91
N HIS A 232 -13.02 2.45 16.52
CA HIS A 232 -14.50 2.38 16.44
C HIS A 232 -15.02 1.38 15.39
N ILE A 233 -14.12 0.85 14.55
CA ILE A 233 -14.39 -0.23 13.61
C ILE A 233 -13.57 -1.43 14.06
N ALA A 234 -14.26 -2.49 14.50
CA ALA A 234 -13.66 -3.80 14.73
C ALA A 234 -13.98 -4.67 13.51
N TYR A 235 -12.95 -5.06 12.76
CA TYR A 235 -13.10 -6.06 11.72
C TYR A 235 -13.06 -7.44 12.37
N LEU A 236 -14.20 -8.13 12.41
CA LEU A 236 -14.25 -9.55 12.77
C LEU A 236 -13.72 -10.34 11.57
N ILE A 237 -12.44 -10.71 11.63
CA ILE A 237 -11.83 -11.64 10.68
C ILE A 237 -12.08 -13.04 11.24
N GLU A 238 -13.20 -13.65 10.86
CA GLU A 238 -13.45 -15.06 11.16
C GLU A 238 -12.60 -15.93 10.23
N VAL A 239 -11.42 -16.33 10.69
CA VAL A 239 -10.65 -17.37 10.00
C VAL A 239 -11.37 -18.69 10.26
N GLY A 240 -12.22 -19.09 9.31
CA GLY A 240 -12.96 -20.36 9.36
C GLY A 240 -12.02 -21.55 9.38
N ALA A 241 -11.56 -21.95 10.56
CA ALA A 241 -11.04 -23.28 10.77
C ALA A 241 -12.17 -24.25 10.42
N LYS A 242 -12.03 -25.00 9.30
CA LYS A 242 -12.82 -26.21 9.05
C LYS A 242 -12.51 -27.22 10.16
N HIS A 243 -13.07 -27.02 11.34
CA HIS A 243 -13.23 -28.07 12.31
C HIS A 243 -14.42 -28.92 11.84
N ARG A 244 -14.09 -30.06 11.22
CA ARG A 244 -14.98 -31.22 11.29
C ARG A 244 -15.13 -31.57 12.77
N TYR A 245 -16.28 -31.27 13.35
CA TYR A 245 -16.74 -31.95 14.55
C TYR A 245 -17.70 -33.04 14.09
N PHE A 246 -17.22 -34.28 14.25
CA PHE A 246 -17.87 -35.60 14.16
C PHE A 246 -18.79 -35.88 12.97
#